data_AF-A0A969KJ79-F1
#
_entry.id   AF-A0A969KJ79-F1
#
_cell.length_a   1.000
_cell.length_b   1.000
_cell.length_c   1.000
_cell.angle_alpha   90.00
_cell.angle_beta   90.00
_cell.angle_gamma   90.00
#
_symmetry.space_group_name_H-M   'P 1'
#
loop_
_entity.id
_entity.type
_entity.pdbx_description
1 polymer ?
#
loop_
_entity_poly.entity_id
_entity_poly.type
_entity_poly.pdbx_seq_one_letter_code
_entity_poly.pdbx_strand_id
1 'polypeptide(L)'
;MEVQGNELIIYFTYLPNETGEKQADLNEAAFELIKNNLHKDWKRYILIKAPTEANKDRTLIEKHINDFTARNTFDYFIHKDIGTFLRRELDFFIKNEILFLEDIDLKNPKKYLAQLTKMNAIRKVADKVIIFLEQLENFQKKLWLKKKFVVETNYCITLDKIPESYYAEIAENEAQWTTWETLFAISEINKDELSGAEIPRLEFIKHQPFLVLDTQYFSTDFKNRLLAEFEDLEAETDGLLINSENFQALNLLQERYKEEIRCIYIDPPYNTGDDGFVYKDIFKHSSWLSMFENRMRLARNLINQDGWVAISIDEREYHRMVTLISDFFGEDNFRSTITVKMSHLSGMKMSHVDNKPPKIKEYLVIVSNSESATLSPVYEKSSWNDALDRYNGFLVKDKSDENNETLWRRITIREYAL
;
A
#
# COMPACT_ATOMS: atom_id res chain seq x y z
N MET A 1 3.48 12.36 31.24
CA MET A 1 2.36 11.94 32.12
C MET A 1 1.83 13.18 32.79
N GLU A 2 0.52 13.28 32.95
CA GLU A 2 -0.15 14.43 33.55
C GLU A 2 -1.22 13.94 34.52
N VAL A 3 -1.40 14.65 35.64
CA VAL A 3 -2.47 14.38 36.59
C VAL A 3 -3.47 15.52 36.51
N GLN A 4 -4.70 15.23 36.08
CA GLN A 4 -5.80 16.19 36.03
C GLN A 4 -6.87 15.75 37.04
N GLY A 5 -6.85 16.35 38.23
CA GLY A 5 -7.76 15.97 39.33
C GLY A 5 -7.58 14.51 39.75
N ASN A 6 -8.60 13.68 39.51
CA ASN A 6 -8.59 12.25 39.82
C ASN A 6 -8.22 11.37 38.61
N GLU A 7 -7.68 11.95 37.55
CA GLU A 7 -7.27 11.23 36.34
C GLU A 7 -5.76 11.29 36.16
N LEU A 8 -5.14 10.14 35.89
CA LEU A 8 -3.76 10.06 35.42
C LEU A 8 -3.78 9.81 33.91
N ILE A 9 -3.24 10.76 33.16
CA ILE A 9 -3.13 10.69 31.71
C ILE A 9 -1.70 10.30 31.35
N ILE A 10 -1.57 9.15 30.69
CA ILE A 10 -0.31 8.65 30.15
C ILE A 10 -0.41 8.73 28.63
N TYR A 11 0.35 9.63 28.03
CA TYR A 11 0.42 9.79 26.59
C TYR A 11 1.37 8.74 26.00
N PHE A 12 0.89 8.03 24.98
CA PHE A 12 1.68 7.09 24.20
C PHE A 12 1.55 7.46 22.72
N THR A 13 2.66 7.33 22.00
CA THR A 13 2.67 7.44 20.55
C THR A 13 3.23 6.15 19.99
N TYR A 14 2.57 5.60 18.97
CA TYR A 14 3.10 4.49 18.21
C TYR A 14 3.80 5.07 16.98
N LEU A 15 5.11 4.87 16.89
CA LEU A 15 5.95 5.43 15.82
C LEU A 15 6.59 4.30 15.00
N PRO A 16 6.83 4.50 13.69
CA PRO A 16 7.67 3.60 12.91
C PRO A 16 9.06 3.48 13.55
N ASN A 17 9.58 2.26 13.65
CA ASN A 17 10.91 2.02 14.19
C ASN A 17 11.87 1.55 13.10
N GLU A 18 12.95 2.30 12.88
CA GLU A 18 13.97 2.00 11.87
C GLU A 18 15.04 1.00 12.38
N THR A 19 15.12 0.78 13.70
CA THR A 19 16.24 0.06 14.35
C THR A 19 16.03 -1.46 14.45
N GLY A 20 14.91 -2.00 13.94
CA GLY A 20 14.63 -3.45 13.97
C GLY A 20 14.41 -4.05 15.36
N GLU A 21 14.24 -3.23 16.40
CA GLU A 21 13.97 -3.71 17.76
C GLU A 21 12.61 -4.42 17.85
N LYS A 22 12.53 -5.49 18.64
CA LYS A 22 11.28 -6.23 18.80
C LYS A 22 10.29 -5.41 19.62
N GLN A 23 9.03 -5.40 19.20
CA GLN A 23 7.94 -4.71 19.91
C GLN A 23 7.82 -5.15 21.38
N ALA A 24 8.11 -6.42 21.69
CA ALA A 24 8.07 -6.94 23.05
C ALA A 24 9.09 -6.22 23.97
N ASP A 25 10.30 -5.98 23.48
CA ASP A 25 11.38 -5.34 24.23
C ASP A 25 11.05 -3.86 24.46
N LEU A 26 10.47 -3.20 23.45
CA LEU A 26 9.97 -1.82 23.56
C LEU A 26 8.82 -1.69 24.58
N ASN A 27 7.92 -2.67 24.63
CA ASN A 27 6.84 -2.69 25.61
C ASN A 27 7.37 -2.83 27.04
N GLU A 28 8.40 -3.66 27.24
CA GLU A 28 9.07 -3.82 28.53
C GLU A 28 9.80 -2.53 28.96
N ALA A 29 10.52 -1.89 28.02
CA ALA A 29 11.18 -0.60 28.27
C ALA A 29 10.17 0.50 28.64
N ALA A 30 9.03 0.57 27.93
CA ALA A 30 7.96 1.52 28.23
C ALA A 30 7.35 1.26 29.61
N PHE A 31 7.15 -0.01 29.98
CA PHE A 31 6.67 -0.39 31.30
C PHE A 31 7.62 0.07 32.42
N GLU A 32 8.92 -0.21 32.29
CA GLU A 32 9.91 0.18 33.30
C GLU A 32 10.02 1.71 33.41
N LEU A 33 9.97 2.44 32.29
CA LEU A 33 9.95 3.90 32.29
C LEU A 33 8.74 4.44 33.07
N ILE A 34 7.55 3.90 32.86
CA ILE A 34 6.32 4.34 33.53
C ILE A 34 6.38 4.01 35.02
N LYS A 35 6.78 2.78 35.36
CA LYS A 35 6.89 2.28 36.73
C LYS A 35 7.87 3.12 37.57
N ASN A 36 8.99 3.55 36.97
CA ASN A 36 10.00 4.37 37.63
C ASN A 36 9.55 5.81 37.85
N ASN A 37 8.75 6.36 36.93
CA ASN A 37 8.27 7.75 36.99
C ASN A 37 6.88 7.90 37.67
N LEU A 38 6.28 6.81 38.16
CA LEU A 38 4.96 6.82 38.77
C LEU A 38 4.97 7.35 40.22
N HIS A 39 4.11 8.33 40.53
CA HIS A 39 3.93 8.78 41.92
C HIS A 39 3.39 7.65 42.81
N LYS A 40 3.79 7.65 44.10
CA LYS A 40 3.51 6.55 45.05
C LYS A 40 2.02 6.20 45.16
N ASP A 41 1.16 7.21 45.12
CA ASP A 41 -0.30 7.04 45.29
C ASP A 41 -0.96 6.28 44.13
N TRP A 42 -0.38 6.35 42.93
CA TRP A 42 -0.88 5.67 41.73
C TRP A 42 -0.38 4.23 41.60
N LYS A 43 0.75 3.89 42.25
CA LYS A 43 1.39 2.57 42.09
C LYS A 43 0.44 1.42 42.46
N ARG A 44 -0.36 1.59 43.51
CA ARG A 44 -1.34 0.59 43.96
C ARG A 44 -2.48 0.34 42.97
N TYR A 45 -2.81 1.30 42.11
CA TYR A 45 -3.89 1.19 41.14
C TYR A 45 -3.38 0.70 39.78
N ILE A 46 -2.16 1.08 39.41
CA ILE A 46 -1.59 0.84 38.08
C ILE A 46 -0.82 -0.49 38.01
N LEU A 47 -0.18 -0.90 39.10
CA LEU A 47 0.56 -2.16 39.21
C LEU A 47 -0.30 -3.31 39.78
N ILE A 48 -1.62 -3.16 39.78
CA ILE A 48 -2.51 -4.27 40.17
C ILE A 48 -2.36 -5.43 39.19
N LYS A 49 -2.36 -6.67 39.70
CA LYS A 49 -2.21 -7.86 38.86
C LYS A 49 -3.42 -8.03 37.94
N ALA A 50 -3.14 -8.27 36.67
CA ALA A 50 -4.08 -8.59 35.60
C ALA A 50 -3.57 -9.83 34.85
N PRO A 51 -3.58 -11.02 35.49
CA PRO A 51 -2.90 -12.23 34.99
C PRO A 51 -3.47 -12.74 33.66
N THR A 52 -2.67 -13.54 32.98
CA THR A 52 -3.02 -14.37 31.81
C THR A 52 -2.53 -15.80 32.04
N GLU A 53 -2.95 -16.74 31.18
CA GLU A 53 -2.43 -18.12 31.22
C GLU A 53 -0.91 -18.17 31.02
N ALA A 54 -0.37 -17.32 30.15
CA ALA A 54 1.06 -17.26 29.83
C ALA A 54 1.88 -16.45 30.85
N ASN A 55 1.31 -15.37 31.42
CA ASN A 55 1.98 -14.52 32.40
C ASN A 55 1.04 -14.21 33.59
N LYS A 56 1.30 -14.85 34.73
CA LYS A 56 0.51 -14.73 35.96
C LYS A 56 0.83 -13.47 36.78
N ASP A 57 1.96 -12.82 36.51
CA ASP A 57 2.39 -11.62 37.21
C ASP A 57 2.16 -10.33 36.42
N ARG A 58 1.62 -10.44 35.19
CA ARG A 58 1.25 -9.30 34.34
C ARG A 58 0.42 -8.29 35.13
N THR A 59 0.83 -7.04 35.11
CA THR A 59 0.14 -5.90 35.73
C THR A 59 -0.90 -5.28 34.78
N LEU A 60 -1.77 -4.43 35.33
CA LEU A 60 -2.78 -3.71 34.57
C LEU A 60 -2.15 -2.75 33.55
N ILE A 61 -1.04 -2.09 33.88
CA ILE A 61 -0.33 -1.23 32.92
C ILE A 61 0.31 -2.02 31.78
N GLU A 62 0.92 -3.18 32.07
CA GLU A 62 1.43 -4.07 31.01
C GLU A 62 0.31 -4.54 30.10
N LYS A 63 -0.88 -4.84 30.65
CA LYS A 63 -2.07 -5.12 29.84
C LYS A 63 -2.38 -3.93 28.91
N HIS A 64 -2.44 -2.71 29.42
CA HIS A 64 -2.77 -1.54 28.60
C HIS A 64 -1.71 -1.22 27.54
N ILE A 65 -0.42 -1.35 27.84
CA ILE A 65 0.68 -1.17 26.88
C ILE A 65 0.60 -2.23 25.78
N ASN A 66 0.42 -3.50 26.15
CA ASN A 66 0.28 -4.59 25.20
C ASN A 66 -0.99 -4.44 24.35
N ASP A 67 -2.13 -4.09 24.95
CA ASP A 67 -3.38 -3.86 24.23
C ASP A 67 -3.23 -2.66 23.25
N PHE A 68 -2.56 -1.57 23.67
CA PHE A 68 -2.31 -0.40 22.84
C PHE A 68 -1.43 -0.74 21.62
N THR A 69 -0.32 -1.45 21.84
CA THR A 69 0.60 -1.81 20.75
C THR A 69 0.01 -2.88 19.85
N ALA A 70 -0.67 -3.88 20.42
CA ALA A 70 -1.39 -4.89 19.65
C ALA A 70 -2.48 -4.24 18.78
N ARG A 71 -3.19 -3.24 19.28
CA ARG A 71 -4.18 -2.50 18.47
C ARG A 71 -3.58 -1.80 17.26
N ASN A 72 -2.30 -1.46 17.25
CA ASN A 72 -1.64 -0.84 16.10
C ASN A 72 -1.01 -1.89 15.16
N THR A 73 -0.80 -3.13 15.63
CA THR A 73 -0.21 -4.21 14.84
C THR A 73 -1.24 -5.18 14.26
N PHE A 74 -2.45 -5.28 14.82
CA PHE A 74 -3.51 -6.13 14.28
C PHE A 74 -3.97 -5.66 12.88
N ASP A 75 -4.13 -6.63 11.97
CA ASP A 75 -4.85 -6.40 10.72
C ASP A 75 -6.33 -6.26 11.02
N TYR A 76 -6.87 -5.05 10.84
CA TYR A 76 -8.32 -4.85 10.87
C TYR A 76 -8.88 -5.04 9.47
N PHE A 77 -9.69 -6.09 9.34
CA PHE A 77 -10.53 -6.27 8.18
C PHE A 77 -11.95 -5.89 8.56
N ILE A 78 -12.54 -4.95 7.82
CA ILE A 78 -13.95 -4.61 7.98
C ILE A 78 -14.74 -5.46 6.98
N HIS A 79 -15.52 -6.41 7.48
CA HIS A 79 -16.33 -7.28 6.67
C HIS A 79 -17.54 -6.53 6.09
N LYS A 80 -17.67 -6.53 4.76
CA LYS A 80 -18.68 -5.74 4.04
C LYS A 80 -20.13 -6.11 4.41
N ASP A 81 -20.39 -7.40 4.71
CA ASP A 81 -21.70 -7.92 5.12
C ASP A 81 -21.56 -9.15 6.05
N ILE A 82 -21.12 -8.94 7.29
CA ILE A 82 -20.83 -10.05 8.22
C ILE A 82 -22.12 -10.78 8.65
N GLY A 83 -23.24 -10.06 8.70
CA GLY A 83 -24.52 -10.61 9.13
C GLY A 83 -25.00 -11.70 8.20
N THR A 84 -25.07 -11.41 6.90
CA THR A 84 -25.48 -12.41 5.89
C THR A 84 -24.50 -13.58 5.85
N PHE A 85 -23.19 -13.28 5.88
CA PHE A 85 -22.15 -14.30 5.89
C PHE A 85 -22.32 -15.29 7.05
N LEU A 86 -22.37 -14.80 8.28
CA LEU A 86 -22.46 -15.66 9.46
C LEU A 86 -23.78 -16.43 9.53
N ARG A 87 -24.89 -15.89 9.04
CA ARG A 87 -26.17 -16.64 8.96
C ARG A 87 -26.07 -17.80 7.98
N ARG A 88 -25.40 -17.61 6.84
CA ARG A 88 -25.15 -18.69 5.88
C ARG A 88 -24.21 -19.75 6.47
N GLU A 89 -23.13 -19.34 7.13
CA GLU A 89 -22.21 -20.28 7.79
C GLU A 89 -22.89 -21.04 8.94
N LEU A 90 -23.78 -20.38 9.70
CA LEU A 90 -24.60 -21.03 10.71
C LEU A 90 -25.52 -22.09 10.10
N ASP A 91 -26.16 -21.80 8.96
CA ASP A 91 -26.99 -22.76 8.25
C ASP A 91 -26.17 -23.95 7.75
N PHE A 92 -24.98 -23.71 7.22
CA PHE A 92 -24.05 -24.76 6.79
C PHE A 92 -23.61 -25.63 7.97
N PHE A 93 -23.20 -25.01 9.08
CA PHE A 93 -22.79 -25.71 10.30
C PHE A 93 -23.91 -26.57 10.85
N ILE A 94 -25.14 -26.04 10.95
CA ILE A 94 -26.30 -26.80 11.41
C ILE A 94 -26.55 -28.02 10.50
N LYS A 95 -26.45 -27.86 9.19
CA LYS A 95 -26.70 -28.95 8.23
C LYS A 95 -25.63 -30.04 8.27
N ASN A 96 -24.36 -29.70 8.49
CA ASN A 96 -23.27 -30.66 8.36
C ASN A 96 -22.81 -31.24 9.71
N GLU A 97 -22.86 -30.46 10.78
CA GLU A 97 -22.28 -30.84 12.08
C GLU A 97 -23.34 -31.21 13.13
N ILE A 98 -24.59 -30.77 12.92
CA ILE A 98 -25.69 -30.99 13.88
C ILE A 98 -26.75 -31.95 13.33
N LEU A 99 -27.05 -31.87 12.03
CA LEU A 99 -28.07 -32.67 11.38
C LEU A 99 -27.45 -33.83 10.59
N PHE A 100 -27.39 -35.01 11.21
CA PHE A 100 -26.99 -36.24 10.52
C PHE A 100 -28.24 -37.00 10.04
N LEU A 101 -28.35 -37.22 8.72
CA LEU A 101 -29.48 -37.93 8.12
C LEU A 101 -29.68 -39.34 8.69
N GLU A 102 -28.58 -40.02 9.04
CA GLU A 102 -28.59 -41.36 9.64
C GLU A 102 -29.19 -41.39 11.05
N ASP A 103 -29.18 -40.27 11.75
CA ASP A 103 -29.78 -40.15 13.09
C ASP A 103 -31.28 -39.81 13.04
N ILE A 104 -31.84 -39.51 11.87
CA ILE A 104 -33.25 -39.21 11.68
C ILE A 104 -34.04 -40.53 11.70
N ASP A 105 -34.25 -41.06 12.91
CA ASP A 105 -35.11 -42.21 13.14
C ASP A 105 -36.59 -41.77 13.15
N LEU A 106 -37.24 -41.88 12.00
CA LEU A 106 -38.69 -41.61 11.84
C LEU A 106 -39.56 -42.51 12.73
N LYS A 107 -39.02 -43.60 13.29
CA LYS A 107 -39.73 -44.51 14.20
C LYS A 107 -39.58 -44.11 15.67
N ASN A 108 -38.70 -43.14 15.99
CA ASN A 108 -38.50 -42.63 17.35
C ASN A 108 -38.71 -41.10 17.44
N PRO A 109 -39.97 -40.64 17.61
CA PRO A 109 -40.33 -39.22 17.63
C PRO A 109 -39.58 -38.40 18.69
N LYS A 110 -39.20 -39.01 19.82
CA LYS A 110 -38.50 -38.32 20.92
C LYS A 110 -37.07 -37.93 20.53
N LYS A 111 -36.34 -38.81 19.84
CA LYS A 111 -34.95 -38.54 19.40
C LYS A 111 -34.95 -37.43 18.33
N TYR A 112 -35.91 -37.47 17.41
CA TYR A 112 -36.12 -36.45 16.39
C TYR A 112 -36.46 -35.07 17.00
N LEU A 113 -37.40 -35.01 17.94
CA LEU A 113 -37.76 -33.76 18.62
C LEU A 113 -36.59 -33.16 19.42
N ALA A 114 -35.76 -34.00 20.06
CA ALA A 114 -34.59 -33.55 20.80
C ALA A 114 -33.56 -32.87 19.89
N GLN A 115 -33.32 -33.41 18.68
CA GLN A 115 -32.43 -32.80 17.69
C GLN A 115 -32.96 -31.46 17.16
N LEU A 116 -34.26 -31.39 16.81
CA LEU A 116 -34.89 -30.14 16.40
C LEU A 116 -34.81 -29.08 17.50
N THR A 117 -35.00 -29.47 18.76
CA THR A 117 -34.90 -28.58 19.91
C THR A 117 -33.47 -28.06 20.06
N LYS A 118 -32.47 -28.93 19.92
CA LYS A 118 -31.04 -28.55 19.95
C LYS A 118 -30.71 -27.55 18.83
N MET A 119 -31.16 -27.83 17.60
CA MET A 119 -30.97 -26.94 16.45
C MET A 119 -31.58 -25.55 16.70
N ASN A 120 -32.83 -25.51 17.19
CA ASN A 120 -33.51 -24.26 17.50
C ASN A 120 -32.81 -23.48 18.63
N ALA A 121 -32.30 -24.18 19.64
CA ALA A 121 -31.53 -23.57 20.71
C ALA A 121 -30.22 -22.95 20.19
N ILE A 122 -29.45 -23.68 19.38
CA ILE A 122 -28.21 -23.19 18.76
C ILE A 122 -28.51 -21.96 17.90
N ARG A 123 -29.49 -22.05 16.99
CA ARG A 123 -29.88 -20.96 16.10
C ARG A 123 -30.25 -19.70 16.90
N LYS A 124 -31.07 -19.85 17.95
CA LYS A 124 -31.48 -18.72 18.80
C LYS A 124 -30.31 -18.03 19.50
N VAL A 125 -29.30 -18.77 19.94
CA VAL A 125 -28.10 -18.18 20.58
C VAL A 125 -27.20 -17.55 19.54
N ALA A 126 -26.92 -18.26 18.44
CA ALA A 126 -26.08 -17.79 17.36
C ALA A 126 -26.65 -16.52 16.71
N ASP A 127 -27.95 -16.46 16.45
CA ASP A 127 -28.60 -15.27 15.87
C ASP A 127 -28.39 -14.01 16.73
N LYS A 128 -28.45 -14.14 18.06
CA LYS A 128 -28.17 -13.00 18.96
C LYS A 128 -26.72 -12.53 18.85
N VAL A 129 -25.77 -13.47 18.77
CA VAL A 129 -24.35 -13.15 18.60
C VAL A 129 -24.11 -12.51 17.24
N ILE A 130 -24.70 -13.06 16.18
CA ILE A 130 -24.59 -12.52 14.82
C ILE A 130 -25.14 -11.10 14.75
N ILE A 131 -26.33 -10.83 15.31
CA ILE A 131 -26.90 -9.49 15.35
C ILE A 131 -25.96 -8.51 16.05
N PHE A 132 -25.38 -8.91 17.18
CA PHE A 132 -24.44 -8.07 17.92
C PHE A 132 -23.18 -7.76 17.10
N LEU A 133 -22.57 -8.78 16.49
CA LEU A 133 -21.38 -8.60 15.64
C LEU A 133 -21.69 -7.75 14.40
N GLU A 134 -22.83 -7.99 13.75
CA GLU A 134 -23.32 -7.22 12.61
C GLU A 134 -23.51 -5.74 12.95
N GLN A 135 -24.04 -5.41 14.13
CA GLN A 135 -24.18 -4.02 14.58
C GLN A 135 -22.82 -3.34 14.73
N LEU A 136 -21.85 -4.01 15.37
CA LEU A 136 -20.50 -3.47 15.56
C LEU A 136 -19.78 -3.27 14.22
N GLU A 137 -19.86 -4.25 13.34
CA GLU A 137 -19.23 -4.23 12.03
C GLU A 137 -19.83 -3.14 11.12
N ASN A 138 -21.17 -3.02 11.11
CA ASN A 138 -21.84 -1.97 10.35
C ASN A 138 -21.50 -0.57 10.86
N PHE A 139 -21.28 -0.41 12.17
CA PHE A 139 -20.80 0.84 12.73
C PHE A 139 -19.38 1.17 12.25
N GLN A 140 -18.45 0.21 12.30
CA GLN A 140 -17.08 0.38 11.79
C GLN A 140 -17.08 0.69 10.29
N LYS A 141 -17.83 -0.07 9.49
CA LYS A 141 -18.04 0.19 8.06
C LYS A 141 -18.57 1.59 7.80
N LYS A 142 -19.53 2.07 8.59
CA LYS A 142 -20.07 3.43 8.47
C LYS A 142 -19.02 4.50 8.77
N LEU A 143 -18.18 4.29 9.79
CA LEU A 143 -17.06 5.20 10.09
C LEU A 143 -16.01 5.19 8.99
N TRP A 144 -15.69 4.02 8.45
CA TRP A 144 -14.73 3.85 7.36
C TRP A 144 -15.19 4.54 6.08
N LEU A 145 -16.45 4.33 5.68
CA LEU A 145 -17.05 4.91 4.48
C LEU A 145 -17.51 6.36 4.64
N LYS A 146 -17.32 6.96 5.82
CA LYS A 146 -17.65 8.37 6.04
C LYS A 146 -16.79 9.22 5.11
N LYS A 147 -17.45 9.98 4.23
CA LYS A 147 -16.81 10.94 3.33
C LYS A 147 -15.81 11.79 4.11
N LYS A 148 -14.54 11.75 3.68
CA LYS A 148 -13.48 12.56 4.26
C LYS A 148 -13.59 13.99 3.75
N PHE A 149 -13.21 14.94 4.59
CA PHE A 149 -13.17 16.35 4.23
C PHE A 149 -11.76 16.72 3.76
N VAL A 150 -11.68 17.63 2.80
CA VAL A 150 -10.42 18.26 2.43
C VAL A 150 -10.06 19.22 3.57
N VAL A 151 -8.95 18.95 4.24
CA VAL A 151 -8.47 19.75 5.38
C VAL A 151 -7.56 20.89 4.93
N GLU A 152 -6.89 20.70 3.79
CA GLU A 152 -5.90 21.62 3.26
C GLU A 152 -5.80 21.46 1.75
N THR A 153 -5.47 22.53 1.04
CA THR A 153 -5.27 22.54 -0.41
C THR A 153 -4.21 23.57 -0.72
N ASN A 154 -3.07 23.17 -1.28
CA ASN A 154 -1.97 24.06 -1.63
C ASN A 154 -1.60 23.87 -3.11
N TYR A 155 -0.92 24.85 -3.67
CA TYR A 155 -0.47 24.89 -5.06
C TYR A 155 1.05 25.00 -5.10
N CYS A 156 1.64 24.24 -6.03
CA CYS A 156 3.03 24.34 -6.44
C CYS A 156 3.07 25.03 -7.80
N ILE A 157 3.72 26.20 -7.88
CA ILE A 157 3.68 27.08 -9.05
C ILE A 157 5.12 27.47 -9.41
N THR A 158 5.51 27.32 -10.67
CA THR A 158 6.82 27.77 -11.15
C THR A 158 6.87 29.31 -11.20
N LEU A 159 8.03 29.89 -10.88
CA LEU A 159 8.18 31.34 -10.77
C LEU A 159 7.87 32.12 -12.06
N ASP A 160 8.04 31.50 -13.23
CA ASP A 160 7.70 32.08 -14.53
C ASP A 160 6.20 32.37 -14.71
N LYS A 161 5.34 31.65 -13.98
CA LYS A 161 3.89 31.90 -13.93
C LYS A 161 3.48 32.92 -12.88
N ILE A 162 4.42 33.46 -12.10
CA ILE A 162 4.15 34.38 -10.98
C ILE A 162 4.60 35.80 -11.35
N PRO A 163 3.74 36.83 -11.18
CA PRO A 163 4.15 38.21 -11.44
C PRO A 163 5.32 38.65 -10.55
N GLU A 164 6.28 39.40 -11.13
CA GLU A 164 7.48 39.87 -10.42
C GLU A 164 7.17 40.70 -9.16
N SER A 165 5.97 41.29 -9.06
CA SER A 165 5.51 42.01 -7.86
C SER A 165 5.51 41.16 -6.59
N TYR A 166 5.45 39.83 -6.72
CA TYR A 166 5.47 38.90 -5.59
C TYR A 166 6.89 38.48 -5.19
N TYR A 167 7.91 38.72 -6.03
CA TYR A 167 9.26 38.15 -5.82
C TYR A 167 9.96 38.68 -4.56
N ALA A 168 9.69 39.92 -4.15
CA ALA A 168 10.24 40.46 -2.91
C ALA A 168 9.75 39.69 -1.69
N GLU A 169 8.43 39.43 -1.60
CA GLU A 169 7.83 38.67 -0.50
C GLU A 169 8.27 37.19 -0.52
N ILE A 170 8.47 36.62 -1.72
CA ILE A 170 9.02 35.26 -1.89
C ILE A 170 10.46 35.18 -1.40
N ALA A 171 11.31 36.16 -1.74
CA ALA A 171 12.72 36.19 -1.36
C ALA A 171 12.92 36.30 0.16
N GLU A 172 11.99 36.96 0.86
CA GLU A 172 12.01 37.11 2.32
C GLU A 172 11.50 35.86 3.07
N ASN A 173 10.87 34.90 2.38
CA ASN A 173 10.33 33.70 3.01
C ASN A 173 11.43 32.66 3.28
N GLU A 174 11.89 32.60 4.53
CA GLU A 174 12.92 31.64 4.98
C GLU A 174 12.48 30.17 4.85
N ALA A 175 11.20 29.86 5.05
CA ALA A 175 10.70 28.49 4.98
C ALA A 175 10.76 27.96 3.54
N GLN A 176 10.30 28.76 2.57
CA GLN A 176 10.42 28.44 1.14
C GLN A 176 11.89 28.29 0.72
N TRP A 177 12.77 29.19 1.20
CA TRP A 177 14.19 29.15 0.88
C TRP A 177 14.86 27.88 1.41
N THR A 178 14.54 27.48 2.64
CA THR A 178 15.05 26.24 3.25
C THR A 178 14.60 25.00 2.49
N THR A 179 13.35 24.98 2.01
CA THR A 179 12.83 23.88 1.18
C THR A 179 13.57 23.79 -0.15
N TRP A 180 13.82 24.91 -0.81
CA TRP A 180 14.62 24.93 -2.04
C TRP A 180 16.05 24.45 -1.81
N GLU A 181 16.67 24.82 -0.70
CA GLU A 181 17.98 24.29 -0.34
C GLU A 181 17.97 22.78 -0.17
N THR A 182 16.95 22.26 0.50
CA THR A 182 16.84 20.82 0.81
C THR A 182 16.55 19.99 -0.44
N LEU A 183 15.68 20.46 -1.33
CA LEU A 183 15.24 19.69 -2.51
C LEU A 183 16.11 19.91 -3.75
N PHE A 184 16.68 21.10 -3.89
CA PHE A 184 17.37 21.53 -5.11
C PHE A 184 18.80 22.02 -4.89
N ALA A 185 19.31 22.02 -3.65
CA ALA A 185 20.67 22.46 -3.31
C ALA A 185 21.02 23.85 -3.87
N ILE A 186 20.11 24.82 -3.69
CA ILE A 186 20.23 26.13 -4.33
C ILE A 186 21.51 26.90 -3.94
N SER A 187 22.11 26.63 -2.78
CA SER A 187 23.39 27.23 -2.36
C SER A 187 24.57 26.86 -3.28
N GLU A 188 24.49 25.75 -4.00
CA GLU A 188 25.52 25.35 -4.97
C GLU A 188 25.44 26.18 -6.25
N ILE A 189 24.25 26.62 -6.62
CA ILE A 189 23.98 27.41 -7.83
C ILE A 189 23.79 28.91 -7.56
N ASN A 190 23.58 29.31 -6.30
CA ASN A 190 23.46 30.71 -5.88
C ASN A 190 24.83 31.36 -5.69
N LYS A 191 25.69 31.27 -6.71
CA LYS A 191 27.01 31.87 -6.71
C LYS A 191 27.26 32.56 -8.04
N ASP A 192 27.82 33.75 -7.98
CA ASP A 192 28.30 34.47 -9.14
C ASP A 192 29.47 33.69 -9.77
N GLU A 193 29.37 33.38 -11.06
CA GLU A 193 30.35 32.52 -11.76
C GLU A 193 31.77 33.10 -11.80
N LEU A 194 31.90 34.43 -11.70
CA LEU A 194 33.19 35.13 -11.78
C LEU A 194 33.82 35.37 -10.41
N SER A 195 33.03 35.75 -9.41
CA SER A 195 33.50 36.15 -8.08
C SER A 195 33.30 35.09 -7.00
N GLY A 196 32.47 34.08 -7.25
CA GLY A 196 32.10 33.05 -6.28
C GLY A 196 31.28 33.56 -5.09
N ALA A 197 30.85 34.83 -5.13
CA ALA A 197 30.02 35.44 -4.08
C ALA A 197 28.55 35.03 -4.23
N GLU A 198 27.80 35.02 -3.12
CA GLU A 198 26.36 34.74 -3.14
C GLU A 198 25.58 35.85 -3.86
N ILE A 199 24.65 35.46 -4.73
CA ILE A 199 23.77 36.41 -5.42
C ILE A 199 22.63 36.79 -4.46
N PRO A 200 22.23 38.07 -4.37
CA PRO A 200 21.07 38.47 -3.59
C PRO A 200 19.82 37.70 -3.99
N ARG A 201 19.05 37.22 -3.02
CA ARG A 201 17.89 36.32 -3.25
C ARG A 201 16.92 36.82 -4.32
N LEU A 202 16.59 38.12 -4.29
CA LEU A 202 15.69 38.71 -5.28
C LEU A 202 16.23 38.62 -6.71
N GLU A 203 17.53 38.86 -6.88
CA GLU A 203 18.20 38.73 -8.18
C GLU A 203 18.35 37.26 -8.58
N PHE A 204 18.66 36.37 -7.64
CA PHE A 204 18.72 34.93 -7.87
C PHE A 204 17.39 34.38 -8.44
N ILE A 205 16.27 34.70 -7.78
CA ILE A 205 14.93 34.25 -8.17
C ILE A 205 14.58 34.68 -9.60
N LYS A 206 14.92 35.92 -10.01
CA LYS A 206 14.70 36.39 -11.39
C LYS A 206 15.45 35.59 -12.45
N HIS A 207 16.59 35.00 -12.08
CA HIS A 207 17.39 34.16 -12.98
C HIS A 207 16.99 32.67 -12.92
N GLN A 208 16.02 32.30 -12.07
CA GLN A 208 15.58 30.91 -11.87
C GLN A 208 14.07 30.74 -12.14
N PRO A 209 13.60 30.99 -13.38
CA PRO A 209 12.16 31.02 -13.71
C PRO A 209 11.41 29.71 -13.41
N PHE A 210 12.09 28.56 -13.45
CA PHE A 210 11.45 27.25 -13.26
C PHE A 210 11.52 26.71 -11.83
N LEU A 211 12.01 27.51 -10.88
CA LEU A 211 12.00 27.11 -9.48
C LEU A 211 10.54 27.06 -8.99
N VAL A 212 10.19 26.02 -8.23
CA VAL A 212 8.80 25.76 -7.84
C VAL A 212 8.51 26.37 -6.49
N LEU A 213 7.66 27.39 -6.44
CA LEU A 213 7.10 27.92 -5.20
C LEU A 213 6.02 26.98 -4.67
N ASP A 214 6.00 26.76 -3.36
CA ASP A 214 4.95 26.01 -2.68
C ASP A 214 4.19 26.92 -1.71
N THR A 215 2.91 27.16 -2.02
CA THR A 215 2.04 28.04 -1.24
C THR A 215 1.80 27.57 0.20
N GLN A 216 2.14 26.33 0.58
CA GLN A 216 2.02 25.85 1.96
C GLN A 216 2.86 26.67 2.95
N TYR A 217 3.96 27.28 2.47
CA TYR A 217 4.87 28.07 3.30
C TYR A 217 4.49 29.54 3.42
N PHE A 218 3.35 29.94 2.83
CA PHE A 218 2.91 31.33 2.79
C PHE A 218 1.59 31.52 3.53
N SER A 219 1.31 32.79 3.87
CA SER A 219 0.05 33.13 4.51
C SER A 219 -1.15 32.91 3.56
N THR A 220 -2.32 32.67 4.15
CA THR A 220 -3.58 32.58 3.38
C THR A 220 -3.83 33.83 2.54
N ASP A 221 -3.43 35.01 3.02
CA ASP A 221 -3.55 36.27 2.27
C ASP A 221 -2.69 36.27 1.00
N PHE A 222 -1.38 35.98 1.15
CA PHE A 222 -0.46 35.86 0.00
C PHE A 222 -0.99 34.89 -1.05
N LYS A 223 -1.38 33.71 -0.58
CA LYS A 223 -1.92 32.66 -1.44
C LYS A 223 -3.17 33.11 -2.18
N ASN A 224 -4.13 33.73 -1.50
CA ASN A 224 -5.36 34.20 -2.15
C ASN A 224 -5.08 35.30 -3.18
N ARG A 225 -4.15 36.22 -2.89
CA ARG A 225 -3.73 37.25 -3.85
C ARG A 225 -3.09 36.62 -5.09
N LEU A 226 -2.13 35.72 -4.88
CA LEU A 226 -1.44 35.03 -5.96
C LEU A 226 -2.39 34.22 -6.84
N LEU A 227 -3.30 33.44 -6.23
CA LEU A 227 -4.25 32.61 -6.97
C LEU A 227 -5.28 33.45 -7.74
N ALA A 228 -5.55 34.69 -7.32
CA ALA A 228 -6.45 35.60 -8.03
C ALA A 228 -5.84 36.18 -9.32
N GLU A 229 -4.53 36.01 -9.55
CA GLU A 229 -3.87 36.39 -10.81
C GLU A 229 -4.21 35.45 -11.97
N PHE A 230 -4.74 34.26 -11.68
CA PHE A 230 -5.11 33.25 -12.68
C PHE A 230 -6.59 33.39 -13.05
N GLU A 231 -6.90 33.60 -14.33
CA GLU A 231 -8.29 33.68 -14.82
C GLU A 231 -9.03 32.35 -14.67
N ASP A 232 -8.37 31.25 -15.03
CA ASP A 232 -8.86 29.88 -14.87
C ASP A 232 -7.76 29.01 -14.26
N LEU A 233 -7.76 28.97 -12.92
CA LEU A 233 -6.80 28.17 -12.16
C LEU A 233 -6.90 26.67 -12.47
N GLU A 234 -8.09 26.18 -12.83
CA GLU A 234 -8.30 24.77 -13.12
C GLU A 234 -7.65 24.39 -14.46
N ALA A 235 -7.82 25.21 -15.49
CA ALA A 235 -7.19 25.01 -16.79
C ALA A 235 -5.65 25.10 -16.74
N GLU A 236 -5.12 25.92 -15.83
CA GLU A 236 -3.67 26.08 -15.62
C GLU A 236 -3.04 25.00 -14.72
N THR A 237 -3.85 24.14 -14.10
CA THR A 237 -3.38 23.09 -13.20
C THR A 237 -3.05 21.81 -13.96
N ASP A 238 -1.77 21.52 -14.12
CA ASP A 238 -1.27 20.33 -14.85
C ASP A 238 -1.31 19.03 -14.05
N GLY A 239 -1.33 19.11 -12.72
CA GLY A 239 -1.20 17.95 -11.84
C GLY A 239 -1.92 18.09 -10.51
N LEU A 240 -2.34 16.96 -9.96
CA LEU A 240 -3.02 16.87 -8.67
C LEU A 240 -2.31 15.86 -7.77
N LEU A 241 -1.82 16.33 -6.63
CA LEU A 241 -1.27 15.49 -5.57
C LEU A 241 -2.27 15.38 -4.42
N ILE A 242 -2.54 14.16 -3.95
CA ILE A 242 -3.49 13.91 -2.86
C ILE A 242 -2.79 13.14 -1.75
N ASN A 243 -2.69 13.76 -0.57
CA ASN A 243 -2.28 13.09 0.64
C ASN A 243 -3.51 12.51 1.36
N SER A 244 -3.78 11.22 1.17
CA SER A 244 -4.87 10.52 1.84
C SER A 244 -4.65 9.01 1.82
N GLU A 245 -5.50 8.29 2.55
CA GLU A 245 -5.66 6.86 2.34
C GLU A 245 -6.28 6.67 0.94
N ASN A 246 -5.61 5.93 0.07
CA ASN A 246 -5.92 5.88 -1.36
C ASN A 246 -7.31 5.32 -1.69
N PHE A 247 -7.92 4.46 -0.86
CA PHE A 247 -9.32 4.07 -1.05
C PHE A 247 -10.25 5.29 -0.89
N GLN A 248 -9.98 6.17 0.08
CA GLN A 248 -10.76 7.40 0.27
C GLN A 248 -10.51 8.42 -0.85
N ALA A 249 -9.25 8.58 -1.27
CA ALA A 249 -8.90 9.44 -2.40
C ALA A 249 -9.61 8.98 -3.69
N LEU A 250 -9.54 7.69 -4.01
CA LEU A 250 -10.20 7.15 -5.20
C LEU A 250 -11.72 7.36 -5.18
N ASN A 251 -12.36 7.23 -4.00
CA ASN A 251 -13.78 7.54 -3.84
C ASN A 251 -14.09 9.03 -4.11
N LEU A 252 -13.23 9.95 -3.66
CA LEU A 252 -13.40 11.38 -3.92
C LEU A 252 -13.26 11.71 -5.41
N LEU A 253 -12.33 11.05 -6.10
CA LEU A 253 -12.06 11.27 -7.52
C LEU A 253 -13.18 10.80 -8.45
N GLN A 254 -14.09 9.94 -7.97
CA GLN A 254 -15.16 9.36 -8.79
C GLN A 254 -16.09 10.42 -9.41
N GLU A 255 -16.31 11.57 -8.76
CA GLU A 255 -17.24 12.58 -9.30
C GLU A 255 -16.63 13.38 -10.45
N ARG A 256 -15.32 13.62 -10.40
CA ARG A 256 -14.62 14.48 -11.37
C ARG A 256 -14.00 13.71 -12.51
N TYR A 257 -13.29 12.62 -12.23
CA TYR A 257 -12.43 11.92 -13.20
C TYR A 257 -13.01 10.60 -13.70
N LYS A 258 -14.33 10.45 -13.65
CA LYS A 258 -15.00 9.21 -14.08
C LYS A 258 -14.78 9.01 -15.57
N GLU A 259 -14.26 7.84 -15.94
CA GLU A 259 -13.98 7.49 -17.35
C GLU A 259 -13.08 8.50 -18.09
N GLU A 260 -12.20 9.21 -17.37
CA GLU A 260 -11.27 10.19 -17.97
C GLU A 260 -9.82 9.70 -17.99
N ILE A 261 -9.45 8.81 -17.08
CA ILE A 261 -8.07 8.36 -16.90
C ILE A 261 -7.68 7.39 -18.03
N ARG A 262 -6.62 7.73 -18.77
CA ARG A 262 -6.07 6.87 -19.84
C ARG A 262 -5.04 5.85 -19.34
N CYS A 263 -4.33 6.14 -18.27
CA CYS A 263 -3.28 5.26 -17.76
C CYS A 263 -3.27 5.28 -16.24
N ILE A 264 -3.23 4.10 -15.64
CA ILE A 264 -2.96 3.91 -14.22
C ILE A 264 -1.70 3.08 -14.10
N TYR A 265 -0.71 3.60 -13.40
CA TYR A 265 0.45 2.83 -12.94
C TYR A 265 0.38 2.72 -11.43
N ILE A 266 0.56 1.51 -10.91
CA ILE A 266 0.64 1.27 -9.46
C ILE A 266 1.77 0.31 -9.12
N ASP A 267 2.38 0.58 -7.97
CA ASP A 267 3.37 -0.28 -7.34
C ASP A 267 2.87 -0.64 -5.92
N PRO A 268 1.93 -1.59 -5.81
CA PRO A 268 1.37 -2.02 -4.54
C PRO A 268 2.44 -2.71 -3.66
N PRO A 269 2.26 -2.77 -2.33
CA PRO A 269 3.15 -3.54 -1.45
C PRO A 269 3.21 -5.00 -1.90
N TYR A 270 4.41 -5.58 -1.99
CA TYR A 270 4.62 -6.96 -2.48
C TYR A 270 4.34 -8.03 -1.42
N ASN A 271 4.00 -7.61 -0.19
CA ASN A 271 3.71 -8.47 0.94
C ASN A 271 4.90 -9.36 1.33
N THR A 272 6.13 -8.86 1.17
CA THR A 272 7.39 -9.57 1.41
C THR A 272 7.69 -9.76 2.89
N GLY A 273 7.31 -8.77 3.70
CA GLY A 273 7.42 -8.76 5.16
C GLY A 273 8.77 -8.34 5.72
N ASP A 274 9.70 -7.86 4.90
CA ASP A 274 11.03 -7.44 5.33
C ASP A 274 11.74 -6.54 4.29
N ASP A 275 11.11 -5.45 3.90
CA ASP A 275 11.61 -4.53 2.86
C ASP A 275 11.86 -3.10 3.37
N GLY A 276 11.83 -2.87 4.68
CA GLY A 276 12.11 -1.55 5.28
C GLY A 276 11.09 -0.47 4.89
N PHE A 277 9.95 -0.86 4.32
CA PHE A 277 8.88 0.07 3.99
C PHE A 277 8.16 0.57 5.24
N VAL A 278 7.76 1.86 5.22
CA VAL A 278 7.08 2.53 6.33
C VAL A 278 5.67 1.97 6.57
N TYR A 279 5.06 1.35 5.56
CA TYR A 279 3.73 0.74 5.64
C TYR A 279 3.79 -0.77 5.89
N LYS A 280 2.72 -1.29 6.48
CA LYS A 280 2.59 -2.71 6.80
C LYS A 280 2.72 -3.56 5.53
N ASP A 281 3.69 -4.46 5.50
CA ASP A 281 3.97 -5.37 4.37
C ASP A 281 3.87 -6.85 4.78
N ILE A 282 3.04 -7.15 5.79
CA ILE A 282 2.84 -8.50 6.35
C ILE A 282 1.34 -8.79 6.48
N PHE A 283 0.64 -8.76 5.35
CA PHE A 283 -0.76 -9.13 5.27
C PHE A 283 -0.93 -10.62 5.06
N LYS A 284 -2.01 -11.19 5.60
CA LYS A 284 -2.51 -12.47 5.05
C LYS A 284 -2.88 -12.26 3.59
N HIS A 285 -2.61 -13.23 2.71
CA HIS A 285 -2.94 -13.14 1.29
C HIS A 285 -4.39 -12.69 1.01
N SER A 286 -5.35 -13.18 1.81
CA SER A 286 -6.76 -12.77 1.71
C SER A 286 -6.98 -11.29 2.05
N SER A 287 -6.25 -10.77 3.03
CA SER A 287 -6.30 -9.35 3.42
C SER A 287 -5.69 -8.47 2.32
N TRP A 288 -4.54 -8.86 1.78
CA TRP A 288 -3.89 -8.17 0.67
C TRP A 288 -4.82 -8.11 -0.56
N LEU A 289 -5.38 -9.25 -0.96
CA LEU A 289 -6.32 -9.32 -2.08
C LEU A 289 -7.55 -8.44 -1.87
N SER A 290 -8.11 -8.43 -0.65
CA SER A 290 -9.27 -7.59 -0.35
C SER A 290 -8.92 -6.09 -0.41
N MET A 291 -7.74 -5.71 0.09
CA MET A 291 -7.23 -4.35 0.02
C MET A 291 -7.08 -3.90 -1.44
N PHE A 292 -6.45 -4.74 -2.25
CA PHE A 292 -6.20 -4.50 -3.66
C PHE A 292 -7.50 -4.45 -4.47
N GLU A 293 -8.40 -5.42 -4.27
CA GLU A 293 -9.72 -5.50 -4.91
C GLU A 293 -10.53 -4.22 -4.72
N ASN A 294 -10.63 -3.75 -3.48
CA ASN A 294 -11.39 -2.55 -3.15
C ASN A 294 -10.92 -1.33 -3.93
N ARG A 295 -9.61 -1.19 -4.16
CA ARG A 295 -9.01 -0.08 -4.91
C ARG A 295 -9.18 -0.26 -6.40
N MET A 296 -8.90 -1.44 -6.92
CA MET A 296 -9.02 -1.72 -8.35
C MET A 296 -10.46 -1.55 -8.85
N ARG A 297 -11.45 -1.88 -8.01
CA ARG A 297 -12.86 -1.62 -8.33
C ARG A 297 -13.16 -0.14 -8.53
N LEU A 298 -12.61 0.74 -7.68
CA LEU A 298 -12.79 2.20 -7.83
C LEU A 298 -11.96 2.75 -8.98
N ALA A 299 -10.73 2.25 -9.15
CA ALA A 299 -9.84 2.63 -10.24
C ALA A 299 -10.49 2.35 -11.59
N ARG A 300 -11.13 1.18 -11.76
CA ARG A 300 -11.81 0.81 -13.01
C ARG A 300 -12.84 1.84 -13.48
N ASN A 301 -13.60 2.43 -12.56
CA ASN A 301 -14.60 3.45 -12.90
C ASN A 301 -13.97 4.77 -13.40
N LEU A 302 -12.71 5.03 -13.07
CA LEU A 302 -11.99 6.23 -13.50
C LEU A 302 -11.36 6.05 -14.88
N ILE A 303 -11.13 4.81 -15.31
CA ILE A 303 -10.42 4.51 -16.56
C ILE A 303 -11.39 4.65 -17.73
N ASN A 304 -10.95 5.34 -18.79
CA ASN A 304 -11.71 5.46 -20.03
C ASN A 304 -11.67 4.16 -20.86
N GLN A 305 -12.41 4.08 -21.97
CA GLN A 305 -12.48 2.86 -22.79
C GLN A 305 -11.12 2.45 -23.39
N ASP A 306 -10.29 3.42 -23.77
CA ASP A 306 -8.95 3.19 -24.33
C ASP A 306 -7.85 3.10 -23.25
N GLY A 307 -8.25 3.00 -21.99
CA GLY A 307 -7.35 3.14 -20.87
C GLY A 307 -6.66 1.84 -20.46
N TRP A 308 -5.50 1.99 -19.84
CA TRP A 308 -4.58 0.90 -19.49
C TRP A 308 -4.19 0.95 -18.02
N VAL A 309 -3.96 -0.22 -17.45
CA VAL A 309 -3.44 -0.40 -16.10
C VAL A 309 -2.14 -1.19 -16.17
N ALA A 310 -1.11 -0.65 -15.52
CA ALA A 310 0.19 -1.27 -15.35
C ALA A 310 0.46 -1.46 -13.85
N ILE A 311 0.76 -2.70 -13.46
CA ILE A 311 0.87 -3.11 -12.05
C ILE A 311 2.19 -3.81 -11.83
N SER A 312 3.08 -3.19 -11.05
CA SER A 312 4.33 -3.79 -10.61
C SER A 312 4.06 -4.80 -9.49
N ILE A 313 4.67 -5.98 -9.57
CA ILE A 313 4.49 -7.04 -8.58
C ILE A 313 5.64 -8.05 -8.60
N ASP A 314 5.94 -8.67 -7.47
CA ASP A 314 6.84 -9.82 -7.38
C ASP A 314 6.12 -11.18 -7.50
N GLU A 315 6.86 -12.29 -7.38
CA GLU A 315 6.27 -13.63 -7.45
C GLU A 315 5.20 -13.94 -6.37
N ARG A 316 5.21 -13.26 -5.22
CA ARG A 316 4.48 -13.69 -4.02
C ARG A 316 2.98 -13.57 -4.21
N GLU A 317 2.51 -12.43 -4.72
CA GLU A 317 1.09 -12.17 -4.95
C GLU A 317 0.68 -12.23 -6.43
N TYR A 318 1.63 -12.32 -7.36
CA TYR A 318 1.39 -12.34 -8.81
C TYR A 318 0.20 -13.21 -9.22
N HIS A 319 0.23 -14.50 -8.88
CA HIS A 319 -0.79 -15.46 -9.35
C HIS A 319 -2.19 -15.14 -8.80
N ARG A 320 -2.28 -14.63 -7.56
CA ARG A 320 -3.56 -14.26 -6.94
C ARG A 320 -4.08 -12.96 -7.52
N MET A 321 -3.20 -11.98 -7.69
CA MET A 321 -3.52 -10.69 -8.29
C MET A 321 -3.99 -10.84 -9.74
N VAL A 322 -3.31 -11.64 -10.57
CA VAL A 322 -3.70 -11.89 -11.96
C VAL A 322 -5.07 -12.54 -12.04
N THR A 323 -5.35 -13.54 -11.20
CA THR A 323 -6.67 -14.18 -11.12
C THR A 323 -7.75 -13.14 -10.80
N LEU A 324 -7.50 -12.30 -9.79
CA LEU A 324 -8.42 -11.27 -9.35
C LEU A 324 -8.67 -10.21 -10.43
N ILE A 325 -7.62 -9.73 -11.07
CA ILE A 325 -7.69 -8.75 -12.15
C ILE A 325 -8.46 -9.30 -13.35
N SER A 326 -8.22 -10.57 -13.71
CA SER A 326 -8.91 -11.21 -14.83
C SER A 326 -10.40 -11.35 -14.57
N ASP A 327 -10.81 -11.67 -13.33
CA ASP A 327 -12.22 -11.65 -12.92
C ASP A 327 -12.84 -10.25 -13.01
N PHE A 328 -12.08 -9.21 -12.66
CA PHE A 328 -12.57 -7.83 -12.68
C PHE A 328 -12.67 -7.20 -14.07
N PHE A 329 -11.60 -7.29 -14.84
CA PHE A 329 -11.51 -6.66 -16.15
C PHE A 329 -12.05 -7.56 -17.26
N GLY A 330 -12.11 -8.88 -17.04
CA GLY A 330 -12.36 -9.88 -18.07
C GLY A 330 -11.03 -10.46 -18.57
N GLU A 331 -11.03 -11.76 -18.87
CA GLU A 331 -9.81 -12.47 -19.32
C GLU A 331 -9.27 -11.89 -20.64
N ASP A 332 -10.15 -11.50 -21.56
CA ASP A 332 -9.78 -10.92 -22.87
C ASP A 332 -9.10 -9.54 -22.76
N ASN A 333 -9.27 -8.87 -21.63
CA ASN A 333 -8.66 -7.58 -21.32
C ASN A 333 -7.28 -7.70 -20.68
N PHE A 334 -6.87 -8.90 -20.28
CA PHE A 334 -5.49 -9.16 -19.88
C PHE A 334 -4.60 -9.17 -21.11
N ARG A 335 -3.56 -8.33 -21.13
CA ARG A 335 -2.76 -8.13 -22.36
C ARG A 335 -1.41 -8.82 -22.32
N SER A 336 -0.65 -8.61 -21.26
CA SER A 336 0.69 -9.19 -21.15
C SER A 336 1.25 -9.06 -19.74
N THR A 337 2.27 -9.88 -19.47
CA THR A 337 3.17 -9.71 -18.33
C THR A 337 4.57 -9.43 -18.85
N ILE A 338 5.11 -8.27 -18.53
CA ILE A 338 6.50 -7.92 -18.82
C ILE A 338 7.36 -8.39 -17.66
N THR A 339 8.45 -9.11 -17.95
CA THR A 339 9.44 -9.48 -16.93
C THR A 339 10.50 -8.39 -16.83
N VAL A 340 10.62 -7.76 -15.67
CA VAL A 340 11.59 -6.70 -15.41
C VAL A 340 12.80 -7.29 -14.71
N LYS A 341 14.00 -7.08 -15.26
CA LYS A 341 15.25 -7.54 -14.64
C LYS A 341 15.70 -6.52 -13.59
N MET A 342 15.70 -6.93 -12.33
CA MET A 342 16.01 -6.05 -11.19
C MET A 342 17.50 -5.96 -10.87
N SER A 343 18.28 -7.01 -11.17
CA SER A 343 19.71 -7.00 -10.87
C SER A 343 20.51 -7.97 -11.74
N HIS A 344 21.82 -7.77 -11.77
CA HIS A 344 22.77 -8.74 -12.30
C HIS A 344 23.01 -9.88 -11.29
N LEU A 345 23.46 -11.05 -11.80
CA LEU A 345 23.80 -12.23 -11.01
C LEU A 345 25.13 -12.00 -10.27
N SER A 346 25.12 -11.23 -9.20
CA SER A 346 26.31 -10.95 -8.38
C SER A 346 25.97 -10.75 -6.89
N GLY A 347 26.99 -10.90 -6.05
CA GLY A 347 26.90 -10.61 -4.61
C GLY A 347 26.04 -11.59 -3.81
N MET A 348 25.47 -11.11 -2.70
CA MET A 348 24.74 -11.91 -1.71
C MET A 348 23.52 -12.66 -2.31
N LYS A 349 22.96 -12.18 -3.43
CA LYS A 349 21.84 -12.86 -4.12
C LYS A 349 22.21 -14.22 -4.73
N MET A 350 23.51 -14.49 -4.90
CA MET A 350 24.04 -15.76 -5.40
C MET A 350 24.40 -16.75 -4.29
N SER A 351 24.33 -16.36 -3.02
CA SER A 351 24.77 -17.17 -1.87
C SER A 351 24.06 -18.51 -1.73
N HIS A 352 22.88 -18.64 -2.34
CA HIS A 352 22.06 -19.85 -2.31
C HIS A 352 21.67 -20.34 -3.71
N VAL A 353 22.43 -19.96 -4.75
CA VAL A 353 22.14 -20.35 -6.14
C VAL A 353 22.06 -21.88 -6.31
N ASP A 354 22.86 -22.62 -5.54
CA ASP A 354 22.88 -24.09 -5.57
C ASP A 354 21.60 -24.71 -4.99
N ASN A 355 20.90 -23.97 -4.11
CA ASN A 355 19.70 -24.46 -3.43
C ASN A 355 18.40 -23.90 -4.04
N LYS A 356 18.44 -22.74 -4.68
CA LYS A 356 17.27 -22.12 -5.31
C LYS A 356 17.66 -21.13 -6.42
N PRO A 357 16.78 -20.94 -7.42
CA PRO A 357 16.97 -19.89 -8.41
C PRO A 357 17.09 -18.50 -7.75
N PRO A 358 18.04 -17.66 -8.19
CA PRO A 358 18.20 -16.32 -7.63
C PRO A 358 17.04 -15.41 -8.06
N LYS A 359 16.48 -14.66 -7.12
CA LYS A 359 15.43 -13.66 -7.40
C LYS A 359 16.06 -12.43 -8.07
N ILE A 360 15.98 -12.39 -9.40
CA ILE A 360 16.57 -11.34 -10.26
C ILE A 360 15.53 -10.60 -11.10
N LYS A 361 14.25 -10.92 -10.91
CA LYS A 361 13.17 -10.39 -11.72
C LYS A 361 11.96 -10.03 -10.90
N GLU A 362 11.17 -9.14 -11.47
CA GLU A 362 9.82 -8.77 -11.07
C GLU A 362 8.93 -8.73 -12.31
N TYR A 363 7.65 -8.46 -12.11
CA TYR A 363 6.64 -8.46 -13.16
C TYR A 363 5.96 -7.10 -13.24
N LEU A 364 5.70 -6.67 -14.47
CA LEU A 364 4.79 -5.58 -14.77
C LEU A 364 3.61 -6.16 -15.54
N VAL A 365 2.47 -6.25 -14.88
CA VAL A 365 1.23 -6.80 -15.44
C VAL A 365 0.47 -5.68 -16.15
N ILE A 366 0.08 -5.94 -17.41
CA ILE A 366 -0.58 -4.97 -18.28
C ILE A 366 -2.00 -5.45 -18.61
N VAL A 367 -2.97 -4.58 -18.36
CA VAL A 367 -4.40 -4.83 -18.54
C VAL A 367 -5.01 -3.62 -19.23
N SER A 368 -5.99 -3.82 -20.11
CA SER A 368 -6.78 -2.73 -20.68
C SER A 368 -8.19 -2.69 -20.10
N ASN A 369 -8.86 -1.55 -20.20
CA ASN A 369 -10.26 -1.45 -19.81
C ASN A 369 -11.23 -2.06 -20.84
N SER A 370 -10.82 -2.10 -22.12
CA SER A 370 -11.57 -2.69 -23.22
C SER A 370 -10.67 -3.46 -24.18
N GLU A 371 -11.25 -4.41 -24.92
CA GLU A 371 -10.56 -5.21 -25.94
C GLU A 371 -10.06 -4.34 -27.11
N SER A 372 -10.72 -3.21 -27.37
CA SER A 372 -10.36 -2.25 -28.41
C SER A 372 -9.25 -1.27 -28.03
N ALA A 373 -8.87 -1.20 -26.76
CA ALA A 373 -7.85 -0.26 -26.32
C ALA A 373 -6.53 -0.51 -27.05
N THR A 374 -5.86 0.57 -27.46
CA THR A 374 -4.58 0.53 -28.18
C THR A 374 -3.52 1.37 -27.48
N LEU A 375 -2.26 0.94 -27.57
CA LEU A 375 -1.10 1.75 -27.20
C LEU A 375 -0.40 2.23 -28.47
N SER A 376 -0.01 3.50 -28.47
CA SER A 376 0.86 4.02 -29.52
C SER A 376 2.23 3.34 -29.42
N PRO A 377 2.67 2.60 -30.44
CA PRO A 377 3.96 1.95 -30.38
C PRO A 377 5.08 2.99 -30.40
N VAL A 378 5.92 3.00 -29.37
CA VAL A 378 7.20 3.69 -29.37
C VAL A 378 8.27 2.64 -29.60
N TYR A 379 8.54 2.34 -30.88
CA TYR A 379 9.66 1.46 -31.24
C TYR A 379 10.92 2.29 -31.41
N GLU A 380 11.89 2.09 -30.53
CA GLU A 380 13.26 2.48 -30.83
C GLU A 380 13.94 1.35 -31.58
N LYS A 381 14.43 1.63 -32.79
CA LYS A 381 15.19 0.67 -33.57
C LYS A 381 16.49 0.35 -32.82
N SER A 382 16.59 -0.84 -32.23
CA SER A 382 17.81 -1.31 -31.58
C SER A 382 18.65 -2.17 -32.53
N SER A 383 19.96 -2.15 -32.33
CA SER A 383 20.87 -3.13 -32.94
C SER A 383 20.75 -4.48 -32.21
N TRP A 384 21.03 -5.58 -32.92
CA TRP A 384 21.09 -6.90 -32.31
C TRP A 384 22.04 -6.89 -31.11
N ASN A 385 21.57 -7.45 -29.98
CA ASN A 385 22.40 -7.58 -28.79
C ASN A 385 23.10 -8.94 -28.83
N ASP A 386 24.42 -8.95 -29.08
CA ASP A 386 25.22 -10.18 -29.14
C ASP A 386 25.14 -11.01 -27.85
N ALA A 387 24.71 -10.43 -26.71
CA ALA A 387 24.44 -11.20 -25.50
C ALA A 387 23.29 -12.22 -25.69
N LEU A 388 22.36 -11.99 -26.64
CA LEU A 388 21.27 -12.91 -26.98
C LEU A 388 21.74 -14.14 -27.75
N ASP A 389 22.92 -14.10 -28.37
CA ASP A 389 23.52 -15.28 -29.04
C ASP A 389 23.80 -16.41 -28.03
N ARG A 390 23.96 -16.06 -26.74
CA ARG A 390 24.08 -17.03 -25.63
C ARG A 390 22.79 -17.76 -25.30
N TYR A 391 21.64 -17.33 -25.80
CA TYR A 391 20.34 -17.97 -25.60
C TYR A 391 19.79 -18.58 -26.89
N ASN A 392 20.22 -18.08 -28.05
CA ASN A 392 19.76 -18.49 -29.37
C ASN A 392 20.78 -19.40 -30.06
N GLY A 393 20.99 -20.60 -29.53
CA GLY A 393 21.83 -21.61 -30.19
C GLY A 393 21.36 -23.02 -29.90
N PHE A 394 21.58 -23.92 -30.84
CA PHE A 394 21.22 -25.34 -30.74
C PHE A 394 22.47 -26.20 -30.90
N LEU A 395 22.38 -27.44 -30.42
CA LEU A 395 23.45 -28.41 -30.56
C LEU A 395 23.33 -29.09 -31.93
N VAL A 396 24.42 -29.08 -32.67
CA VAL A 396 24.57 -29.85 -33.90
C VAL A 396 25.40 -31.08 -33.56
N LYS A 397 24.81 -32.25 -33.77
CA LYS A 397 25.48 -33.54 -33.59
C LYS A 397 26.56 -33.70 -34.65
N ASP A 398 27.72 -34.21 -34.23
CA ASP A 398 28.75 -34.62 -35.17
C ASP A 398 28.29 -35.91 -35.88
N LYS A 399 28.30 -35.89 -37.21
CA LYS A 399 27.85 -37.02 -38.04
C LYS A 399 28.86 -38.18 -38.07
N SER A 400 30.09 -37.95 -37.61
CA SER A 400 31.13 -38.99 -37.54
C SER A 400 30.93 -39.95 -36.37
N ASP A 401 30.35 -39.47 -35.27
CA ASP A 401 29.97 -40.28 -34.11
C ASP A 401 28.83 -39.61 -33.32
N GLU A 402 27.59 -39.99 -33.65
CA GLU A 402 26.40 -39.37 -33.08
C GLU A 402 26.20 -39.66 -31.58
N ASN A 403 26.89 -40.67 -31.02
CA ASN A 403 26.77 -41.07 -29.63
C ASN A 403 27.81 -40.42 -28.71
N ASN A 404 28.80 -39.73 -29.28
CA ASN A 404 29.82 -39.03 -28.51
C ASN A 404 29.44 -37.55 -28.32
N GLU A 405 28.79 -37.24 -27.20
CA GLU A 405 28.33 -35.89 -26.86
C GLU A 405 29.44 -34.84 -26.76
N THR A 406 30.69 -35.27 -26.55
CA THR A 406 31.86 -34.35 -26.50
C THR A 406 32.23 -33.76 -27.86
N LEU A 407 31.76 -34.37 -28.96
CA LEU A 407 31.96 -33.89 -30.32
C LEU A 407 30.83 -32.96 -30.79
N TRP A 408 29.75 -32.83 -30.02
CA TRP A 408 28.63 -31.98 -30.40
C TRP A 408 29.01 -30.51 -30.27
N ARG A 409 28.71 -29.72 -31.28
CA ARG A 409 29.02 -28.29 -31.29
C ARG A 409 27.75 -27.49 -31.07
N ARG A 410 27.82 -26.49 -30.18
CA ARG A 410 26.81 -25.45 -30.08
C ARG A 410 26.99 -24.46 -31.23
N ILE A 411 25.97 -24.28 -32.05
CA ILE A 411 25.91 -23.29 -33.14
C ILE A 411 24.81 -22.29 -32.82
N THR A 412 25.08 -21.00 -33.00
CA THR A 412 24.07 -19.96 -32.80
C THR A 412 23.12 -19.92 -34.00
N ILE A 413 21.88 -19.49 -33.82
CA ILE A 413 20.92 -19.31 -34.94
C ILE A 413 21.52 -18.39 -36.01
N ARG A 414 22.31 -17.39 -35.60
CA ARG A 414 23.03 -16.48 -36.49
C ARG A 414 24.12 -17.18 -37.29
N GLU A 415 24.95 -18.00 -36.65
CA GLU A 415 25.98 -18.80 -37.34
C GLU A 415 25.37 -19.81 -38.33
N TYR A 416 24.16 -20.30 -38.04
CA TYR A 416 23.44 -21.20 -38.96
C TYR A 416 22.72 -20.47 -40.11
N ALA A 417 22.30 -19.21 -39.90
CA ALA A 417 21.56 -18.43 -40.89
C ALA A 417 22.46 -17.64 -41.86
N LEU A 418 23.75 -17.46 -41.51
CA LEU A 418 24.81 -16.92 -42.37
C LEU A 418 25.47 -18.06 -43.16
#